data_AF-A0A511X6X6-F1
#
_entry.id   AF-A0A511X6X6-F1
#
_cell.length_a   1.000
_cell.length_b   1.000
_cell.length_c   1.000
_cell.angle_alpha   90.00
_cell.angle_beta   90.00
_cell.angle_gamma   90.00
#
_symmetry.space_group_name_H-M   'P 1'
#
loop_
_entity.id
_entity.type
_entity.pdbx_description
1 polymer ?
#
loop_
_entity_poly.entity_id
_entity_poly.type
_entity_poly.pdbx_seq_one_letter_code
_entity_poly.pdbx_strand_id
1 'polypeptide(L)'
;MLVIGGLVFLLLCVFGSFVASGGAIAPLLASMPFELLTILGAGIGTFIMANSMGDLKHVPAAFKSALKGPSYGKRDYMDLLGLLFFFTRLAQSQGLMALESHIETPTESTAFAAYPKIRDNERARDMICDYLRMMSMNMDDAFQVDDVMTRELAKNLKEEMHISHGMQQLADALPALGIVAAVLGVIKTMGSITKPPEVLGEMIAGALVGTFLGVLLAYGIVGPIATRMRSVVEEEASYYDLIRVVFVAHLQGNAPQVSVEIGRKDIPVHYMPSFLEMDTAISEQAIG
;
A
#
# COMPACT_ATOMS: atom_id res chain seq x y z
N MET A 1 3.39 -0.52 13.89
CA MET A 1 3.09 -0.46 15.34
C MET A 1 1.87 0.41 15.69
N LEU A 2 1.60 1.51 14.97
CA LEU A 2 0.41 2.36 15.23
C LEU A 2 -0.93 1.67 14.92
N VAL A 3 -1.03 0.81 13.90
CA VAL A 3 -2.28 0.10 13.56
C VAL A 3 -2.75 -0.81 14.70
N ILE A 4 -1.84 -1.60 15.26
CA ILE A 4 -2.15 -2.51 16.39
C ILE A 4 -2.46 -1.70 17.65
N GLY A 5 -1.66 -0.67 17.95
CA GLY A 5 -1.91 0.20 19.10
C GLY A 5 -3.26 0.92 19.02
N GLY A 6 -3.61 1.43 17.83
CA GLY A 6 -4.90 2.05 17.56
C GLY A 6 -6.08 1.07 17.69
N LEU A 7 -5.92 -0.16 17.18
CA LEU A 7 -6.93 -1.21 17.33
C LEU A 7 -7.16 -1.56 18.81
N VAL A 8 -6.08 -1.76 19.58
CA VAL A 8 -6.19 -2.05 21.02
C VAL A 8 -6.86 -0.88 21.75
N PHE A 9 -6.46 0.35 21.46
CA PHE A 9 -7.07 1.54 22.06
C PHE A 9 -8.56 1.66 21.74
N LEU A 10 -8.95 1.41 20.48
CA LEU A 10 -10.35 1.39 20.05
C LEU A 10 -11.16 0.34 20.81
N LEU A 11 -10.65 -0.90 20.90
CA LEU A 11 -11.32 -1.98 21.62
C LEU A 11 -11.43 -1.68 23.12
N LEU A 12 -10.40 -1.11 23.74
CA LEU A 12 -10.44 -0.68 25.14
C LEU A 12 -11.47 0.41 25.38
N CYS A 13 -11.58 1.40 24.49
CA CYS A 13 -12.59 2.45 24.63
C CYS A 13 -14.01 1.89 24.47
N VAL A 14 -14.25 1.05 23.45
CA VAL A 14 -15.58 0.49 23.17
C VAL A 14 -16.00 -0.50 24.26
N PHE A 15 -15.20 -1.54 24.52
CA PHE A 15 -15.56 -2.57 25.49
C PHE A 15 -15.32 -2.13 26.94
N GLY A 16 -14.28 -1.34 27.20
CA GLY A 16 -14.00 -0.81 28.53
C GLY A 16 -15.07 0.16 29.01
N SER A 17 -15.59 1.04 28.14
CA SER A 17 -16.71 1.92 28.52
C SER A 17 -18.01 1.14 28.76
N PHE A 18 -18.28 0.11 27.96
CA PHE A 18 -19.44 -0.77 28.15
C PHE A 18 -19.38 -1.53 29.47
N VAL A 19 -18.22 -2.07 29.86
CA VAL A 19 -18.05 -2.73 31.17
C VAL A 19 -18.13 -1.72 32.31
N ALA A 20 -17.50 -0.55 32.16
CA ALA A 20 -17.51 0.50 33.18
C ALA A 20 -18.92 1.06 33.44
N SER A 21 -19.81 1.05 32.45
CA SER A 21 -21.22 1.43 32.59
C SER A 21 -22.11 0.31 33.16
N GLY A 22 -21.54 -0.84 33.50
CA GLY A 22 -22.25 -1.99 34.08
C GLY A 22 -22.76 -3.01 33.05
N GLY A 23 -22.31 -2.93 31.79
CA GLY A 23 -22.68 -3.85 30.72
C GLY A 23 -22.08 -5.25 30.90
N ALA A 24 -22.88 -6.28 30.62
CA ALA A 24 -22.42 -7.67 30.63
C ALA A 24 -21.90 -8.09 29.25
N ILE A 25 -20.64 -8.55 29.17
CA ILE A 25 -20.02 -9.03 27.91
C ILE A 25 -20.51 -10.44 27.52
N ALA A 26 -20.95 -11.26 28.49
CA ALA A 26 -21.31 -12.65 28.22
C ALA A 26 -22.38 -12.84 27.13
N PRO A 27 -23.47 -12.04 27.08
CA PRO A 27 -24.44 -12.12 25.97
C PRO A 27 -23.84 -11.81 24.60
N LEU A 28 -22.90 -10.86 24.55
CA LEU A 28 -22.23 -10.45 23.32
C LEU A 28 -21.31 -11.56 22.80
N LEU A 29 -20.57 -12.24 23.68
CA LEU A 29 -19.74 -13.39 23.32
C LEU A 29 -20.57 -14.61 22.86
N ALA A 30 -21.77 -14.79 23.43
CA ALA A 30 -22.63 -15.92 23.09
C ALA A 30 -23.24 -15.80 21.67
N SER A 31 -23.60 -14.59 21.23
CA SER A 31 -24.14 -14.35 19.89
C SER A 31 -23.07 -14.14 18.82
N MET A 32 -21.86 -13.69 19.21
CA MET A 32 -20.79 -13.32 18.30
C MET A 32 -20.45 -14.35 17.20
N PRO A 33 -20.37 -15.67 17.44
CA PRO A 33 -19.96 -16.63 16.41
C PRO A 33 -20.90 -16.66 15.20
N PHE A 34 -22.21 -16.62 15.43
CA PHE A 34 -23.20 -16.67 14.35
C PHE A 34 -23.34 -15.31 13.65
N GLU A 35 -23.30 -14.23 14.42
CA GLU A 35 -23.32 -12.87 13.87
C GLU A 35 -22.08 -12.60 13.00
N LEU A 36 -20.88 -13.00 13.46
CA LEU A 36 -19.66 -12.91 12.67
C LEU A 36 -19.71 -13.77 11.42
N LEU A 37 -20.27 -14.98 11.49
CA LEU A 37 -20.43 -15.81 10.31
C LEU A 37 -21.34 -15.14 9.27
N THR A 38 -22.47 -14.56 9.70
CA THR A 38 -23.35 -13.83 8.79
C THR A 38 -22.66 -12.59 8.22
N ILE A 39 -21.96 -11.81 9.04
CA ILE A 39 -21.36 -10.54 8.62
C ILE A 39 -20.08 -10.77 7.81
N LEU A 40 -19.07 -11.45 8.38
CA LEU A 40 -17.79 -11.71 7.72
C LEU A 40 -17.92 -12.78 6.65
N GLY A 41 -18.73 -13.82 6.85
CA GLY A 41 -18.94 -14.85 5.83
C GLY A 41 -19.65 -14.29 4.60
N ALA A 42 -20.73 -13.52 4.79
CA ALA A 42 -21.35 -12.82 3.66
C ALA A 42 -20.43 -11.74 3.08
N GLY A 43 -19.65 -11.03 3.91
CA GLY A 43 -18.69 -10.03 3.46
C GLY A 43 -17.57 -10.62 2.60
N ILE A 44 -17.04 -11.78 2.97
CA ILE A 44 -16.09 -12.52 2.14
C ILE A 44 -16.78 -12.98 0.85
N GLY A 45 -18.04 -13.44 0.92
CA GLY A 45 -18.83 -13.78 -0.26
C GLY A 45 -19.00 -12.62 -1.23
N THR A 46 -19.40 -11.44 -0.74
CA THR A 46 -19.57 -10.24 -1.56
C THR A 46 -18.22 -9.78 -2.13
N PHE A 47 -17.15 -9.88 -1.34
CA PHE A 47 -15.80 -9.53 -1.78
C PHE A 47 -15.30 -10.47 -2.89
N ILE A 48 -15.53 -11.78 -2.78
CA ILE A 48 -15.20 -12.75 -3.83
C ILE A 48 -16.03 -12.49 -5.09
N MET A 49 -17.32 -12.15 -4.95
CA MET A 49 -18.17 -11.82 -6.11
C MET A 49 -17.74 -10.55 -6.83
N ALA A 50 -17.11 -9.60 -6.13
CA ALA A 50 -16.72 -8.31 -6.66
C ALA A 50 -15.29 -8.28 -7.27
N ASN A 51 -14.45 -9.28 -7.00
CA ASN A 51 -13.02 -9.26 -7.36
C ASN A 51 -12.62 -10.48 -8.19
N SER A 52 -11.58 -10.34 -9.02
CA SER A 52 -11.04 -11.46 -9.79
C SER A 52 -10.17 -12.39 -8.93
N MET A 53 -9.94 -13.62 -9.39
CA MET A 53 -9.07 -14.57 -8.69
C MET A 53 -7.61 -14.08 -8.58
N GLY A 54 -7.17 -13.20 -9.49
CA GLY A 54 -5.86 -12.55 -9.40
C GLY A 54 -5.81 -11.62 -8.18
N ASP A 55 -6.77 -10.73 -8.07
CA ASP A 55 -6.89 -9.73 -6.99
C ASP A 55 -6.92 -10.40 -5.60
N LEU A 56 -7.69 -11.48 -5.47
CA LEU A 56 -7.83 -12.23 -4.21
C LEU A 56 -6.49 -12.80 -3.71
N LYS A 57 -5.58 -13.17 -4.62
CA LYS A 57 -4.25 -13.68 -4.24
C LYS A 57 -3.34 -12.61 -3.66
N HIS A 58 -3.58 -11.33 -4.00
CA HIS A 58 -2.76 -10.23 -3.51
C HIS A 58 -3.23 -9.69 -2.14
N VAL A 59 -4.44 -10.03 -1.69
CA VAL A 59 -5.00 -9.59 -0.40
C VAL A 59 -4.09 -9.89 0.81
N PRO A 60 -3.52 -11.11 0.96
CA PRO A 60 -2.65 -11.40 2.10
C PRO A 60 -1.37 -10.56 2.09
N ALA A 61 -0.81 -10.31 0.90
CA ALA A 61 0.38 -9.47 0.75
C ALA A 61 0.07 -8.02 1.12
N ALA A 62 -1.04 -7.47 0.62
CA ALA A 62 -1.50 -6.13 0.96
C ALA A 62 -1.76 -5.95 2.47
N PHE A 63 -2.34 -6.96 3.12
CA PHE A 63 -2.57 -6.91 4.58
C PHE A 63 -1.25 -6.86 5.35
N LYS A 64 -0.26 -7.65 4.92
CA LYS A 64 1.10 -7.61 5.48
C LYS A 64 1.74 -6.23 5.27
N SER A 65 1.61 -5.65 4.08
CA SER A 65 2.13 -4.31 3.78
C SER A 65 1.44 -3.22 4.61
N ALA A 66 0.13 -3.30 4.83
CA ALA A 66 -0.59 -2.36 5.68
C ALA A 66 -0.07 -2.33 7.13
N LEU A 67 0.28 -3.51 7.69
CA LEU A 67 0.81 -3.65 9.04
C LEU A 67 2.28 -3.26 9.15
N LYS A 68 3.09 -3.65 8.15
CA LYS A 68 4.55 -3.40 8.13
C LYS A 68 4.89 -1.95 7.77
N GLY A 69 4.09 -1.33 6.90
CA GLY A 69 4.36 -0.01 6.33
C GLY A 69 5.10 -0.09 4.98
N PRO A 70 5.50 1.07 4.43
CA PRO A 70 6.19 1.16 3.14
C PRO A 70 7.52 0.40 3.17
N SER A 71 7.90 -0.13 2.00
CA SER A 71 9.12 -0.92 1.84
C SER A 71 10.40 -0.08 1.71
N TYR A 72 10.25 1.22 1.42
CA TYR A 72 11.36 2.13 1.17
C TYR A 72 11.50 3.16 2.29
N GLY A 73 12.73 3.32 2.77
CA GLY A 73 13.12 4.39 3.69
C GLY A 73 14.20 5.28 3.10
N LYS A 74 14.68 6.24 3.90
CA LYS A 74 15.71 7.22 3.50
C LYS A 74 16.92 6.62 2.78
N ARG A 75 17.46 5.50 3.28
CA ARG A 75 18.63 4.86 2.69
C ARG A 75 18.34 4.33 1.28
N ASP A 76 17.16 3.79 1.06
CA ASP A 76 16.75 3.25 -0.24
C ASP A 76 16.65 4.35 -1.29
N TYR A 77 16.09 5.51 -0.92
CA TYR A 77 16.07 6.69 -1.79
C TYR A 77 17.48 7.20 -2.13
N MET A 78 18.40 7.21 -1.15
CA MET A 78 19.80 7.58 -1.39
C MET A 78 20.49 6.59 -2.33
N ASP A 79 20.28 5.30 -2.13
CA ASP A 79 20.83 4.24 -2.97
C ASP A 79 20.28 4.34 -4.41
N LEU A 80 18.98 4.62 -4.57
CA LEU A 80 18.37 4.87 -5.87
C LEU A 80 18.98 6.07 -6.58
N LEU A 81 19.08 7.21 -5.89
CA LEU A 81 19.70 8.41 -6.45
C LEU A 81 21.18 8.18 -6.82
N GLY A 82 21.93 7.44 -6.01
CA GLY A 82 23.33 7.07 -6.30
C GLY A 82 23.45 6.20 -7.55
N LEU A 83 22.54 5.23 -7.73
CA LEU A 83 22.49 4.42 -8.95
C LEU A 83 22.12 5.25 -10.19
N LEU A 84 21.12 6.13 -10.08
CA LEU A 84 20.72 7.01 -11.18
C LEU A 84 21.82 8.04 -11.52
N PHE A 85 22.56 8.53 -10.51
CA PHE A 85 23.75 9.34 -10.71
C PHE A 85 24.81 8.60 -11.54
N PHE A 86 25.10 7.34 -11.19
CA PHE A 86 26.04 6.51 -11.93
C PHE A 86 25.65 6.40 -13.40
N PHE A 87 24.39 6.05 -13.70
CA PHE A 87 23.93 5.89 -15.08
C PHE A 87 23.93 7.20 -15.86
N THR A 88 23.44 8.30 -15.28
CA THR A 88 23.44 9.61 -15.96
C THR A 88 24.87 10.13 -16.19
N ARG A 89 25.80 9.90 -15.26
CA ARG A 89 27.22 10.22 -15.43
C ARG A 89 27.88 9.35 -16.51
N LEU A 90 27.58 8.06 -16.53
CA LEU A 90 28.11 7.14 -17.53
C LEU A 90 27.61 7.51 -18.94
N ALA A 91 26.31 7.78 -19.08
CA ALA A 91 25.69 8.24 -20.31
C ALA A 91 26.33 9.54 -20.83
N GLN A 92 26.56 10.52 -19.94
CA GLN A 92 27.14 11.80 -20.33
C GLN A 92 28.62 11.69 -20.73
N SER A 93 29.41 10.84 -20.04
CA SER A 93 30.87 10.80 -20.20
C SER A 93 31.37 9.79 -21.22
N GLN A 94 30.74 8.62 -21.31
CA GLN A 94 31.13 7.52 -22.20
C GLN A 94 30.09 7.23 -23.30
N GLY A 95 28.98 7.96 -23.30
CA GLY A 95 27.89 7.78 -24.25
C GLY A 95 26.95 6.62 -23.87
N LEU A 96 25.87 6.50 -24.63
CA LEU A 96 24.80 5.53 -24.37
C LEU A 96 25.23 4.07 -24.58
N MET A 97 26.25 3.81 -25.42
CA MET A 97 26.80 2.47 -25.64
C MET A 97 27.41 1.86 -24.36
N ALA A 98 27.98 2.69 -23.49
CA ALA A 98 28.55 2.20 -22.23
C ALA A 98 27.48 1.62 -21.29
N LEU A 99 26.22 2.01 -21.47
CA LEU A 99 25.10 1.52 -20.68
C LEU A 99 24.64 0.12 -21.10
N GLU A 100 24.89 -0.31 -22.34
CA GLU A 100 24.37 -1.59 -22.87
C GLU A 100 24.78 -2.79 -21.99
N SER A 101 26.03 -2.80 -21.52
CA SER A 101 26.55 -3.85 -20.64
C SER A 101 25.82 -3.95 -19.30
N HIS A 102 25.18 -2.86 -18.85
CA HIS A 102 24.42 -2.82 -17.61
C HIS A 102 22.92 -3.06 -17.82
N ILE A 103 22.39 -2.73 -19.00
CA ILE A 103 20.97 -2.84 -19.35
C ILE A 103 20.59 -4.25 -19.81
N GLU A 104 21.46 -4.90 -20.59
CA GLU A 104 21.18 -6.22 -21.17
C GLU A 104 21.37 -7.36 -20.15
N THR A 105 22.32 -7.21 -19.22
CA THR A 105 22.57 -8.17 -18.14
C THR A 105 22.59 -7.50 -16.76
N PRO A 106 21.43 -6.96 -16.30
CA PRO A 106 21.39 -6.16 -15.08
C PRO A 106 21.71 -6.94 -13.80
N THR A 107 21.59 -8.27 -13.81
CA THR A 107 21.98 -9.14 -12.68
C THR A 107 23.49 -9.29 -12.51
N GLU A 108 24.26 -9.13 -13.59
CA GLU A 108 25.73 -9.24 -13.62
C GLU A 108 26.42 -7.87 -13.59
N SER A 109 25.64 -6.80 -13.79
CA SER A 109 26.07 -5.41 -13.76
C SER A 109 26.71 -5.03 -12.43
N THR A 110 27.92 -4.46 -12.49
CA THR A 110 28.63 -3.93 -11.32
C THR A 110 27.86 -2.78 -10.64
N ALA A 111 27.13 -1.98 -11.42
CA ALA A 111 26.31 -0.89 -10.91
C ALA A 111 25.15 -1.40 -10.04
N PHE A 112 24.40 -2.41 -10.53
CA PHE A 112 23.32 -3.01 -9.75
C PHE A 112 23.85 -3.88 -8.60
N ALA A 113 25.03 -4.49 -8.72
CA ALA A 113 25.66 -5.23 -7.64
C ALA A 113 25.98 -4.36 -6.40
N ALA A 114 26.24 -3.06 -6.59
CA ALA A 114 26.40 -2.11 -5.50
C ALA A 114 25.10 -1.85 -4.71
N TYR A 115 23.93 -2.15 -5.32
CA TYR A 115 22.61 -1.92 -4.73
C TYR A 115 21.71 -3.16 -4.82
N PRO A 116 21.96 -4.21 -4.01
CA PRO A 116 21.25 -5.49 -4.09
C PRO A 116 19.73 -5.35 -3.99
N LYS A 117 19.24 -4.43 -3.15
CA LYS A 117 17.79 -4.20 -2.98
C LYS A 117 17.12 -3.68 -4.26
N ILE A 118 17.83 -2.90 -5.07
CA ILE A 118 17.35 -2.41 -6.37
C ILE A 118 17.48 -3.51 -7.42
N ARG A 119 18.60 -4.23 -7.42
CA ARG A 119 18.84 -5.37 -8.34
C ARG A 119 17.76 -6.46 -8.22
N ASP A 120 17.39 -6.79 -6.99
CA ASP A 120 16.41 -7.84 -6.68
C ASP A 120 14.96 -7.34 -6.82
N ASN A 121 14.76 -6.03 -6.99
CA ASN A 121 13.46 -5.44 -7.29
C ASN A 121 13.27 -5.37 -8.81
N GLU A 122 12.63 -6.39 -9.37
CA GLU A 122 12.37 -6.52 -10.81
C GLU A 122 11.71 -5.26 -11.38
N ARG A 123 10.69 -4.72 -10.71
CA ARG A 123 9.97 -3.53 -11.21
C ARG A 123 10.87 -2.29 -11.30
N ALA A 124 11.66 -2.01 -10.27
CA ALA A 124 12.56 -0.85 -10.29
C ALA A 124 13.69 -1.03 -11.30
N ARG A 125 14.30 -2.23 -11.32
CA ARG A 125 15.37 -2.59 -12.25
C ARG A 125 14.91 -2.50 -13.70
N ASP A 126 13.78 -3.11 -14.03
CA ASP A 126 13.26 -3.20 -15.39
C ASP A 126 12.88 -1.80 -15.89
N MET A 127 12.23 -0.98 -15.05
CA MET A 127 11.95 0.42 -15.38
C MET A 127 13.24 1.19 -15.69
N ILE A 128 14.28 1.11 -14.83
CA ILE A 128 15.57 1.76 -15.09
C ILE A 128 16.17 1.28 -16.42
N CYS A 129 16.21 -0.03 -16.64
CA CYS A 129 16.84 -0.63 -17.83
C CYS A 129 16.07 -0.27 -19.11
N ASP A 130 14.74 -0.35 -19.09
CA ASP A 130 13.90 -0.10 -20.26
C ASP A 130 13.99 1.36 -20.70
N TYR A 131 13.94 2.32 -19.77
CA TYR A 131 14.08 3.73 -20.14
C TYR A 131 15.50 4.09 -20.59
N LEU A 132 16.54 3.52 -19.99
CA LEU A 132 17.90 3.69 -20.52
C LEU A 132 18.04 3.06 -21.92
N ARG A 133 17.40 1.91 -22.17
CA ARG A 133 17.36 1.28 -23.51
C ARG A 133 16.66 2.17 -24.52
N MET A 134 15.53 2.77 -24.16
CA MET A 134 14.80 3.71 -25.02
C MET A 134 15.65 4.94 -25.34
N MET A 135 16.39 5.48 -24.37
CA MET A 135 17.35 6.56 -24.62
C MET A 135 18.45 6.13 -25.61
N SER A 136 19.00 4.92 -25.47
CA SER A 136 19.98 4.34 -26.42
C SER A 136 19.40 4.18 -27.84
N MET A 137 18.09 4.03 -27.98
CA MET A 137 17.38 3.99 -29.27
C MET A 137 17.07 5.38 -29.85
N ASN A 138 17.68 6.44 -29.31
CA ASN A 138 17.46 7.85 -29.67
C ASN A 138 16.04 8.38 -29.33
N MET A 139 15.44 7.90 -28.23
CA MET A 139 14.31 8.61 -27.61
C MET A 139 14.84 9.65 -26.62
N ASP A 140 15.28 10.79 -27.13
CA ASP A 140 15.98 11.85 -26.41
C ASP A 140 15.10 13.09 -26.09
N ASP A 141 13.86 13.14 -26.61
CA ASP A 141 12.89 14.18 -26.26
C ASP A 141 12.39 14.02 -24.81
N ALA A 142 12.74 14.97 -23.96
CA ALA A 142 12.41 14.95 -22.54
C ALA A 142 10.89 14.96 -22.27
N PHE A 143 10.09 15.64 -23.11
CA PHE A 143 8.64 15.69 -22.94
C PHE A 143 7.99 14.36 -23.31
N GLN A 144 8.48 13.70 -24.36
CA GLN A 144 8.02 12.39 -24.76
C GLN A 144 8.32 11.33 -23.70
N VAL A 145 9.54 11.32 -23.15
CA VAL A 145 9.93 10.41 -22.07
C VAL A 145 9.08 10.66 -20.82
N ASP A 146 8.89 11.93 -20.45
CA ASP A 146 8.06 12.30 -19.30
C ASP A 146 6.60 11.82 -19.44
N ASP A 147 5.99 12.01 -20.60
CA ASP A 147 4.61 11.57 -20.88
C ASP A 147 4.46 10.04 -20.85
N VAL A 148 5.44 9.30 -21.40
CA VAL A 148 5.42 7.83 -21.36
C VAL A 148 5.60 7.32 -19.92
N MET A 149 6.61 7.82 -19.19
CA MET A 149 6.86 7.45 -17.80
C MET A 149 5.69 7.80 -16.89
N THR A 150 5.11 8.98 -17.05
CA THR A 150 3.95 9.42 -16.25
C THR A 150 2.75 8.51 -16.48
N ARG A 151 2.46 8.13 -17.74
CA ARG A 151 1.37 7.21 -18.04
C ARG A 151 1.61 5.81 -17.49
N GLU A 152 2.84 5.31 -17.56
CA GLU A 152 3.20 4.01 -16.97
C GLU A 152 3.05 4.03 -15.44
N LEU A 153 3.57 5.06 -14.77
CA LEU A 153 3.44 5.23 -13.32
C LEU A 153 1.97 5.32 -12.89
N ALA A 154 1.16 6.10 -13.61
CA ALA A 154 -0.27 6.22 -13.34
C ALA A 154 -1.03 4.90 -13.55
N LYS A 155 -0.68 4.15 -14.61
CA LYS A 155 -1.23 2.81 -14.86
C LYS A 155 -0.88 1.87 -13.71
N ASN A 156 0.39 1.79 -13.34
CA ASN A 156 0.86 0.89 -12.29
C ASN A 156 0.26 1.24 -10.93
N LEU A 157 0.17 2.52 -10.58
CA LEU A 157 -0.50 2.98 -9.36
C LEU A 157 -1.98 2.55 -9.36
N LYS A 158 -2.68 2.76 -10.46
CA LYS A 158 -4.09 2.34 -10.58
C LYS A 158 -4.24 0.82 -10.44
N GLU A 159 -3.34 0.06 -11.04
CA GLU A 159 -3.32 -1.40 -10.93
C GLU A 159 -3.06 -1.81 -9.48
N GLU A 160 -2.13 -1.22 -8.74
CA GLU A 160 -1.87 -1.60 -7.34
C GLU A 160 -2.96 -1.16 -6.36
N MET A 161 -3.70 -0.11 -6.68
CA MET A 161 -4.75 0.44 -5.83
C MET A 161 -6.00 -0.45 -5.72
N HIS A 162 -6.17 -1.45 -6.60
CA HIS A 162 -7.35 -2.32 -6.65
C HIS A 162 -7.69 -2.96 -5.30
N ILE A 163 -6.70 -3.43 -4.55
CA ILE A 163 -6.92 -4.12 -3.26
C ILE A 163 -7.44 -3.16 -2.20
N SER A 164 -6.87 -1.95 -2.14
CA SER A 164 -7.33 -0.92 -1.20
C SER A 164 -8.79 -0.52 -1.48
N HIS A 165 -9.16 -0.42 -2.76
CA HIS A 165 -10.53 -0.12 -3.18
C HIS A 165 -11.49 -1.26 -2.83
N GLY A 166 -11.11 -2.51 -3.13
CA GLY A 166 -11.92 -3.67 -2.77
C GLY A 166 -12.12 -3.80 -1.26
N MET A 167 -11.08 -3.55 -0.47
CA MET A 167 -11.17 -3.56 1.00
C MET A 167 -12.03 -2.40 1.53
N GLN A 168 -12.00 -1.23 0.90
CA GLN A 168 -12.91 -0.14 1.25
C GLN A 168 -14.37 -0.50 0.93
N GLN A 169 -14.65 -1.10 -0.22
CA GLN A 169 -15.99 -1.58 -0.56
C GLN A 169 -16.49 -2.64 0.43
N LEU A 170 -15.61 -3.54 0.88
CA LEU A 170 -15.93 -4.48 1.93
C LEU A 170 -16.28 -3.75 3.24
N ALA A 171 -15.48 -2.75 3.64
CA ALA A 171 -15.76 -1.93 4.81
C ALA A 171 -17.14 -1.27 4.72
N ASP A 172 -17.49 -0.72 3.55
CA ASP A 172 -18.77 -0.04 3.32
C ASP A 172 -19.97 -1.01 3.34
N ALA A 173 -19.75 -2.30 3.01
CA ALA A 173 -20.78 -3.33 3.00
C ALA A 173 -21.07 -3.92 4.40
N LEU A 174 -20.07 -3.98 5.28
CA LEU A 174 -20.18 -4.62 6.60
C LEU A 174 -21.32 -4.08 7.50
N PRO A 175 -21.63 -2.76 7.55
CA PRO A 175 -22.76 -2.26 8.32
C PRO A 175 -24.10 -2.75 7.76
N ALA A 176 -24.23 -2.80 6.43
CA ALA A 176 -25.44 -3.30 5.78
C ALA A 176 -25.63 -4.81 6.05
N LEU A 177 -24.54 -5.59 6.05
CA LEU A 177 -24.58 -7.00 6.45
C LEU A 177 -24.92 -7.17 7.94
N GLY A 178 -24.48 -6.25 8.80
CA GLY A 178 -24.91 -6.18 10.20
C GLY A 178 -26.41 -5.94 10.36
N ILE A 179 -27.02 -5.11 9.50
CA ILE A 179 -28.48 -4.92 9.44
C ILE A 179 -29.17 -6.23 9.03
N VAL A 180 -28.66 -6.93 8.02
CA VAL A 180 -29.19 -8.24 7.61
C VAL A 180 -29.17 -9.23 8.78
N ALA A 181 -28.05 -9.28 9.52
CA ALA A 181 -27.91 -10.16 10.67
C ALA A 181 -28.93 -9.83 11.78
N ALA A 182 -29.11 -8.54 12.09
CA ALA A 182 -30.13 -8.09 13.03
C ALA A 182 -31.55 -8.41 12.60
N VAL A 183 -31.88 -8.26 11.31
CA VAL A 183 -33.19 -8.63 10.76
C VAL A 183 -33.44 -10.13 10.94
N LEU A 184 -32.45 -10.98 10.65
CA LEU A 184 -32.56 -12.43 10.88
C LEU A 184 -32.77 -12.76 12.37
N GLY A 185 -32.08 -12.06 13.27
CA GLY A 185 -32.26 -12.19 14.71
C GLY A 185 -33.67 -11.78 15.18
N VAL A 186 -34.23 -10.71 14.62
CA VAL A 186 -35.61 -10.27 14.90
C VAL A 186 -36.61 -11.30 14.38
N ILE A 187 -36.44 -11.82 13.16
CA ILE A 187 -37.29 -12.89 12.60
C ILE A 187 -37.30 -14.12 13.54
N LYS A 188 -36.12 -14.54 14.01
CA LYS A 188 -35.98 -15.65 14.96
C LYS A 188 -36.72 -15.38 16.28
N THR A 189 -36.63 -14.15 16.78
CA THR A 189 -37.32 -13.70 18.01
C THR A 189 -38.83 -13.74 17.83
N MET A 190 -39.35 -13.22 16.72
CA MET A 190 -40.79 -13.22 16.42
C MET A 190 -41.35 -14.63 16.27
N GLY A 191 -40.56 -15.58 15.75
CA GLY A 191 -40.93 -16.99 15.75
C GLY A 191 -41.04 -17.64 17.14
N SER A 192 -40.55 -16.97 18.19
CA SER A 192 -40.58 -17.42 19.59
C SER A 192 -41.41 -16.50 20.50
N ILE A 193 -42.32 -15.69 19.95
CA ILE A 193 -43.06 -14.64 20.67
C ILE A 193 -43.85 -15.11 21.90
N THR A 194 -44.17 -16.40 21.97
CA THR A 194 -44.90 -17.02 23.09
C THR A 194 -44.01 -17.38 24.28
N LYS A 195 -42.69 -17.23 24.16
CA LYS A 195 -41.74 -17.50 25.25
C LYS A 195 -41.80 -16.42 26.33
N PRO A 196 -41.31 -16.72 27.55
CA PRO A 196 -41.23 -15.74 28.62
C PRO A 196 -40.42 -14.48 28.22
N PRO A 197 -40.76 -13.30 28.80
CA PRO A 197 -40.09 -12.04 28.49
C PRO A 197 -38.56 -12.08 28.64
N GLU A 198 -38.04 -12.85 29.59
CA GLU A 198 -36.61 -12.99 29.85
C GLU A 198 -35.89 -13.59 28.64
N VAL A 199 -36.46 -14.66 28.06
CA VAL A 199 -35.90 -15.35 26.88
C VAL A 199 -36.01 -14.47 25.63
N LEU A 200 -37.12 -13.74 25.49
CA LEU A 200 -37.28 -12.78 24.40
C LEU A 200 -36.26 -11.65 24.50
N GLY A 201 -35.99 -11.14 25.71
CA GLY A 201 -34.97 -10.13 25.97
C GLY A 201 -33.57 -10.58 25.52
N GLU A 202 -33.17 -11.82 25.84
CA GLU A 202 -31.90 -12.39 25.38
C GLU A 202 -31.83 -12.51 23.85
N MET A 203 -32.92 -12.94 23.20
CA MET A 203 -32.98 -13.08 21.74
C MET A 203 -32.90 -11.72 21.03
N ILE A 204 -33.56 -10.69 21.57
CA ILE A 204 -33.49 -9.32 21.05
C ILE A 204 -32.09 -8.75 21.25
N ALA A 205 -31.49 -8.94 22.42
CA ALA A 205 -30.12 -8.51 22.69
C ALA A 205 -29.13 -9.15 21.70
N GLY A 206 -29.29 -10.45 21.43
CA GLY A 206 -28.50 -11.15 20.41
C GLY A 206 -28.63 -10.52 19.02
N ALA A 207 -29.85 -10.18 18.58
CA ALA A 207 -30.09 -9.55 17.28
C ALA A 207 -29.43 -8.17 17.15
N LEU A 208 -29.36 -7.39 18.25
CA LEU A 208 -28.72 -6.08 18.24
C LEU A 208 -27.18 -6.15 18.18
N VAL A 209 -26.58 -7.29 18.50
CA VAL A 209 -25.13 -7.49 18.38
C VAL A 209 -24.69 -7.47 16.92
N GLY A 210 -25.54 -7.94 16.00
CA GLY A 210 -25.24 -7.94 14.56
C GLY A 210 -24.97 -6.55 13.99
N THR A 211 -25.85 -5.57 14.26
CA THR A 211 -25.65 -4.19 13.79
C THR A 211 -24.43 -3.54 14.43
N PHE A 212 -24.23 -3.75 15.74
CA PHE A 212 -23.06 -3.26 16.45
C PHE A 212 -21.75 -3.80 15.85
N LEU A 213 -21.66 -5.12 15.66
CA LEU A 213 -20.48 -5.75 15.08
C LEU A 213 -20.23 -5.29 13.64
N GLY A 214 -21.28 -5.15 12.82
CA GLY A 214 -21.16 -4.67 11.45
C GLY A 214 -20.49 -3.28 11.39
N VAL A 215 -20.97 -2.34 12.21
CA VAL A 215 -20.41 -0.98 12.30
C VAL A 215 -18.99 -0.98 12.89
N LEU A 216 -18.75 -1.76 13.95
CA LEU A 216 -17.44 -1.87 14.60
C LEU A 216 -16.38 -2.43 13.66
N LEU A 217 -16.70 -3.50 12.91
CA LEU A 217 -15.80 -4.11 11.96
C LEU A 217 -15.52 -3.19 10.77
N ALA A 218 -16.57 -2.54 10.24
CA ALA A 218 -16.45 -1.61 9.13
C ALA A 218 -15.51 -0.44 9.44
N TYR A 219 -15.87 0.37 10.44
CA TYR A 219 -15.20 1.64 10.70
C TYR A 219 -14.04 1.51 11.69
N GLY A 220 -14.07 0.49 12.54
CA GLY A 220 -13.02 0.26 13.54
C GLY A 220 -11.86 -0.59 13.03
N ILE A 221 -12.05 -1.42 11.99
CA ILE A 221 -11.03 -2.37 11.54
C ILE A 221 -10.80 -2.27 10.03
N VAL A 222 -11.80 -2.63 9.22
CA VAL A 222 -11.60 -2.86 7.78
C VAL A 222 -11.33 -1.56 7.03
N GLY A 223 -12.09 -0.49 7.30
CA GLY A 223 -11.91 0.83 6.69
C GLY A 223 -10.54 1.47 6.99
N PRO A 224 -10.10 1.54 8.26
CA PRO A 224 -8.76 2.02 8.60
C PRO A 224 -7.64 1.22 7.94
N ILE A 225 -7.79 -0.10 7.84
CA ILE A 225 -6.82 -0.97 7.15
C ILE A 225 -6.80 -0.68 5.65
N ALA A 226 -7.96 -0.52 5.01
CA ALA A 226 -8.07 -0.16 3.60
C ALA A 226 -7.40 1.19 3.31
N THR A 227 -7.62 2.18 4.19
CA THR A 227 -6.97 3.49 4.12
C THR A 227 -5.46 3.35 4.26
N ARG A 228 -4.99 2.54 5.21
CA ARG A 228 -3.55 2.32 5.39
C ARG A 228 -2.92 1.61 4.20
N MET A 229 -3.58 0.61 3.61
CA MET A 229 -3.13 -0.05 2.38
C MET A 229 -2.92 0.96 1.25
N ARG A 230 -3.91 1.84 1.04
CA ARG A 230 -3.84 2.91 0.06
C ARG A 230 -2.63 3.82 0.29
N SER A 231 -2.45 4.31 1.52
CA SER A 231 -1.32 5.21 1.82
C SER A 231 0.04 4.54 1.60
N VAL A 232 0.16 3.23 1.87
CA VAL A 232 1.42 2.50 1.61
C VAL A 232 1.71 2.41 0.12
N VAL A 233 0.69 2.11 -0.70
CA VAL A 233 0.84 2.05 -2.17
C VAL A 233 1.21 3.43 -2.74
N GLU A 234 0.53 4.49 -2.30
CA GLU A 234 0.83 5.86 -2.73
C GLU A 234 2.26 6.28 -2.34
N GLU A 235 2.73 5.90 -1.15
CA GLU A 235 4.09 6.20 -0.68
C GLU A 235 5.17 5.39 -1.42
N GLU A 236 4.88 4.15 -1.80
CA GLU A 236 5.78 3.34 -2.63
C GLU A 236 5.82 3.82 -4.09
N ALA A 237 4.75 4.43 -4.61
CA ALA A 237 4.72 5.01 -5.95
C ALA A 237 5.73 6.16 -6.11
N SER A 238 5.95 6.97 -5.06
CA SER A 238 6.96 8.04 -5.07
C SER A 238 8.38 7.55 -5.30
N TYR A 239 8.70 6.31 -4.89
CA TYR A 239 10.01 5.71 -5.14
C TYR A 239 10.26 5.48 -6.64
N TYR A 240 9.24 5.04 -7.38
CA TYR A 240 9.33 4.86 -8.83
C TYR A 240 9.27 6.18 -9.59
N ASP A 241 8.51 7.16 -9.09
CA ASP A 241 8.45 8.50 -9.70
C ASP A 241 9.82 9.20 -9.69
N LEU A 242 10.64 8.94 -8.67
CA LEU A 242 12.00 9.45 -8.59
C LEU A 242 12.87 9.08 -9.81
N ILE A 243 12.67 7.88 -10.37
CA ILE A 243 13.38 7.42 -11.57
C ILE A 243 13.03 8.34 -12.75
N ARG A 244 11.74 8.65 -12.92
CA ARG A 244 11.26 9.61 -13.94
C ARG A 244 11.89 10.98 -13.74
N VAL A 245 11.81 11.52 -12.53
CA VAL A 245 12.29 12.88 -12.24
C VAL A 245 13.77 13.04 -12.60
N VAL A 246 14.62 12.08 -12.24
CA VAL A 246 16.06 12.17 -12.53
C VAL A 246 16.36 12.01 -14.02
N PHE A 247 15.70 11.05 -14.69
CA PHE A 247 15.89 10.84 -16.13
C PHE A 247 15.41 12.01 -16.97
N VAL A 248 14.21 12.54 -16.69
CA VAL A 248 13.67 13.73 -17.38
C VAL A 248 14.57 14.93 -17.12
N ALA A 249 15.02 15.15 -15.88
CA ALA A 249 15.95 16.23 -15.57
C ALA A 249 17.27 16.10 -16.35
N HIS A 250 17.80 14.88 -16.52
CA HIS A 250 19.00 14.65 -17.32
C HIS A 250 18.79 14.92 -18.80
N LEU A 251 17.67 14.46 -19.39
CA LEU A 251 17.33 14.70 -20.79
C LEU A 251 17.07 16.17 -21.11
N GLN A 252 16.66 16.98 -20.12
CA GLN A 252 16.59 18.44 -20.23
C GLN A 252 17.97 19.12 -20.32
N GLY A 253 19.07 18.36 -20.29
CA GLY A 253 20.43 18.86 -20.43
C GLY A 253 21.11 19.23 -19.11
N ASN A 254 20.51 18.90 -17.97
CA ASN A 254 21.15 19.12 -16.67
C ASN A 254 22.35 18.17 -16.47
N ALA A 255 23.39 18.66 -15.81
CA ALA A 255 24.50 17.82 -15.36
C ALA A 255 24.00 16.75 -14.37
N PRO A 256 24.58 15.53 -14.34
CA PRO A 256 24.17 14.43 -13.46
C PRO A 256 23.95 14.82 -12.00
N GLN A 257 24.84 15.66 -11.44
CA GLN A 257 24.74 16.14 -10.06
C GLN A 257 23.50 17.03 -9.86
N VAL A 258 23.14 17.85 -10.84
CA VAL A 258 21.94 18.71 -10.81
C VAL A 258 20.68 17.86 -10.98
N SER A 259 20.67 16.88 -11.88
CA SER A 259 19.53 15.98 -12.08
C SER A 259 19.17 15.22 -10.79
N VAL A 260 20.20 14.78 -10.07
CA VAL A 260 20.04 14.06 -8.79
C VAL A 260 19.62 15.00 -7.66
N GLU A 261 20.08 16.25 -7.64
CA GLU A 261 19.59 17.26 -6.70
C GLU A 261 18.11 17.62 -6.94
N ILE A 262 17.67 17.68 -8.21
CA ILE A 262 16.25 17.82 -8.55
C ILE A 262 15.46 16.61 -8.03
N GLY A 263 15.94 15.39 -8.27
CA GLY A 263 15.35 14.18 -7.71
C GLY A 263 15.28 14.21 -6.17
N ARG A 264 16.34 14.65 -5.49
CA ARG A 264 16.37 14.76 -4.02
C ARG A 264 15.22 15.60 -3.47
N LYS A 265 14.86 16.68 -4.17
CA LYS A 265 13.76 17.58 -3.77
C LYS A 265 12.37 16.98 -3.93
N ASP A 266 12.24 15.92 -4.72
CA ASP A 266 10.98 15.22 -4.97
C ASP A 266 10.71 14.10 -3.94
N ILE A 267 11.74 13.67 -3.19
CA ILE A 267 11.60 12.67 -2.13
C ILE A 267 10.66 13.20 -1.02
N PRO A 268 9.73 12.38 -0.49
CA PRO A 268 8.92 12.73 0.65
C PRO A 268 9.75 13.29 1.82
N VAL A 269 9.29 14.38 2.43
CA VAL A 269 10.07 15.20 3.38
C VAL A 269 10.68 14.37 4.53
N HIS A 270 9.98 13.35 5.02
CA HIS A 270 10.46 12.48 6.10
C HIS A 270 11.59 11.52 5.69
N TYR A 271 11.77 11.28 4.40
CA TYR A 271 12.84 10.47 3.83
C TYR A 271 13.88 11.26 3.06
N MET A 272 13.63 12.55 2.78
CA MET A 272 14.56 13.41 2.04
C MET A 272 15.90 13.53 2.77
N PRO A 273 17.02 13.09 2.16
CA PRO A 273 18.35 13.31 2.72
C PRO A 273 18.74 14.77 2.63
N SER A 274 19.62 15.20 3.54
CA SER A 274 20.25 16.51 3.45
C SER A 274 21.17 16.58 2.23
N PHE A 275 21.46 17.80 1.79
CA PHE A 275 22.40 18.01 0.70
C PHE A 275 23.78 17.37 1.00
N LEU A 276 24.31 17.55 2.21
CA LEU A 276 25.62 17.03 2.60
C LEU A 276 25.66 15.50 2.61
N GLU A 277 24.60 14.86 3.13
CA GLU A 277 24.50 13.39 3.11
C GLU A 277 24.48 12.85 1.67
N MET A 278 23.77 13.54 0.77
CA MET A 278 23.69 13.15 -0.64
C MET A 278 25.01 13.35 -1.37
N ASP A 279 25.65 14.50 -1.18
CA ASP A 279 26.92 14.85 -1.81
C ASP A 279 28.06 13.92 -1.35
N THR A 280 28.07 13.57 -0.07
CA THR A 280 29.01 12.58 0.48
C THR A 280 28.78 11.21 -0.14
N ALA A 281 27.53 10.74 -0.21
CA ALA A 281 27.19 9.44 -0.79
C ALA A 281 27.58 9.33 -2.26
N ILE A 282 27.39 10.39 -3.05
CA ILE A 282 27.79 10.45 -4.46
C ILE A 282 29.32 10.46 -4.61
N SER A 283 30.01 11.25 -3.77
CA SER A 283 31.46 11.41 -3.84
C SER A 283 32.22 10.14 -3.48
N GLU A 284 31.74 9.38 -2.48
CA GLU A 284 32.32 8.08 -2.10
C GLU A 284 32.14 7.03 -3.20
N GLN A 285 31.07 7.13 -3.99
CA GLN A 285 30.77 6.20 -5.09
C GLN A 285 31.48 6.57 -6.40
N ALA A 286 31.91 7.82 -6.56
CA ALA A 286 32.65 8.28 -7.71
C ALA A 286 34.08 7.72 -7.83
N ILE A 287 34.55 6.95 -6.83
CA ILE A 287 35.89 6.37 -6.70
C ILE A 287 35.94 4.88 -7.15
N GLY A 288 34.84 4.33 -7.68
CA GLY A 288 34.76 2.99 -8.28
C GLY A 288 35.06 2.96 -9.77
#